data_AF-A0A351GE60-F1
#
_entry.id   AF-A0A351GE60-F1
#
_cell.length_a   1.000
_cell.length_b   1.000
_cell.length_c   1.000
_cell.angle_alpha   90.00
_cell.angle_beta   90.00
_cell.angle_gamma   90.00
#
_symmetry.space_group_name_H-M   'P 1'
#
loop_
_entity.id
_entity.type
_entity.pdbx_description
1 polymer ?
#
loop_
_entity_poly.entity_id
_entity_poly.type
_entity_poly.pdbx_seq_one_letter_code
_entity_poly.pdbx_strand_id
1 'polypeptide(L)'
;MPKLAAKSDFKFTEIGNGIDCERCHGPGSLHVAQRTKGEGVDVKTEIDPTIVNPRKLSWQRQIDLCQRCHLQGLNVLKEGKKFTDFRPGMRLSDIFEIYLPEYEGENASFDMANHSQRFQMSECFIQGNTEKLDFTCISCHNPHVSVQVTGTEVYNTACKNCHQVNTCKEDIKVLTKAGNNCVSCHMPSSGSEDIPHVSVHDHYIRVPKPASEVAKRQKLVGLYAVNNAVPDEEIEIRAYLEYWEKFDKNPFYLKKAKEMLTGKAYPRLWLKYYYLTEDYVKATQQTLDPEVLSSWELFTLGESYGKQKAWSQAAFYLQKSWDMDPTVPSIGKQLLKYRITLGELKKAKMLANELCAQYPSNGGILNLKAKILVMQGQYAEAKTIMEKCLELEPDDIDVWGTHLNYYASLGDKLQFTFWAKKIQKKDPDYVSLTVIQDLLDKM
;
A
#
# COMPACT_ATOMS: atom_id res chain seq x y z
N MET A 1 4.76 0.52 19.24
CA MET A 1 4.61 0.85 17.80
C MET A 1 5.96 0.81 17.10
N PRO A 2 6.02 0.44 15.80
CA PRO A 2 7.27 0.50 15.06
C PRO A 2 7.81 1.93 15.05
N LYS A 3 9.14 2.08 15.20
CA LYS A 3 9.81 3.38 15.11
C LYS A 3 10.44 3.53 13.74
N LEU A 4 10.20 4.68 13.11
CA LEU A 4 10.77 5.02 11.82
C LEU A 4 12.05 5.84 11.98
N ALA A 5 12.99 5.66 11.06
CA ALA A 5 14.21 6.44 10.99
C ALA A 5 13.87 7.87 10.54
N ALA A 6 13.94 8.85 11.44
CA ALA A 6 13.79 10.28 11.16
C ALA A 6 12.68 10.62 10.13
N LYS A 7 13.05 11.08 8.93
CA LYS A 7 12.12 11.50 7.86
C LYS A 7 11.56 10.34 7.00
N SER A 8 12.04 9.11 7.20
CA SER A 8 11.65 7.96 6.40
C SER A 8 10.23 7.49 6.70
N ASP A 9 9.49 7.13 5.66
CA ASP A 9 8.23 6.41 5.80
C ASP A 9 8.39 4.88 5.65
N PHE A 10 9.59 4.39 5.31
CA PHE A 10 9.84 2.99 4.94
C PHE A 10 10.96 2.30 5.73
N LYS A 11 11.76 3.05 6.49
CA LYS A 11 12.90 2.51 7.25
C LYS A 11 12.58 2.43 8.73
N PHE A 12 12.42 1.22 9.23
CA PHE A 12 12.18 0.96 10.64
C PHE A 12 13.49 0.84 11.43
N THR A 13 13.60 1.55 12.56
CA THR A 13 14.70 1.38 13.53
C THR A 13 14.35 0.38 14.63
N GLU A 14 13.06 0.16 14.85
CA GLU A 14 12.53 -0.79 15.84
C GLU A 14 11.19 -1.34 15.34
N ILE A 15 11.01 -2.65 15.39
CA ILE A 15 9.75 -3.33 15.10
C ILE A 15 9.17 -3.77 16.45
N GLY A 16 8.01 -3.23 16.83
CA GLY A 16 7.33 -3.61 18.07
C GLY A 16 6.65 -4.98 17.99
N ASN A 17 6.06 -5.44 19.09
CA ASN A 17 5.40 -6.75 19.23
C ASN A 17 4.03 -6.88 18.53
N GLY A 18 3.76 -6.10 17.48
CA GLY A 18 2.47 -6.08 16.78
C GLY A 18 1.46 -5.07 17.36
N ILE A 19 0.26 -5.53 17.72
CA ILE A 19 -0.82 -4.70 18.29
C ILE A 19 -0.59 -4.55 19.80
N ASP A 20 -0.16 -3.36 20.22
CA ASP A 20 0.05 -2.99 21.62
C ASP A 20 -1.12 -2.14 22.17
N CYS A 21 -1.09 -1.84 23.48
CA CYS A 21 -2.10 -1.02 24.15
C CYS A 21 -2.32 0.32 23.42
N GLU A 22 -1.24 0.98 23.01
CA GLU A 22 -1.29 2.31 22.42
C GLU A 22 -1.90 2.32 21.02
N ARG A 23 -1.91 1.17 20.34
CA ARG A 23 -2.57 1.02 19.04
C ARG A 23 -4.08 1.31 19.13
N CYS A 24 -4.72 0.94 20.25
CA CYS A 24 -6.16 1.13 20.50
C CYS A 24 -6.46 2.27 21.48
N HIS A 25 -5.55 2.52 22.43
CA HIS A 25 -5.76 3.44 23.54
C HIS A 25 -4.97 4.77 23.42
N GLY A 26 -4.11 4.90 22.42
CA GLY A 26 -3.23 6.05 22.24
C GLY A 26 -2.05 6.05 23.23
N PRO A 27 -1.21 7.11 23.23
CA PRO A 27 -0.05 7.18 24.11
C PRO A 27 -0.42 7.02 25.58
N GLY A 28 0.12 6.01 26.26
CA GLY A 28 -0.27 5.61 27.61
C GLY A 28 0.71 6.02 28.71
N SER A 29 1.78 6.75 28.38
CA SER A 29 2.85 7.08 29.33
C SER A 29 2.38 7.87 30.55
N LEU A 30 1.45 8.82 30.36
CA LEU A 30 0.84 9.58 31.47
C LEU A 30 0.00 8.68 32.37
N HIS A 31 -0.77 7.78 31.77
CA HIS A 31 -1.58 6.81 32.51
C HIS A 31 -0.73 5.91 33.37
N VAL A 32 0.31 5.29 32.80
CA VAL A 32 1.24 4.44 33.56
C VAL A 32 1.87 5.23 34.72
N ALA A 33 2.36 6.45 34.44
CA ALA A 33 3.00 7.28 35.46
C ALA A 33 2.07 7.62 36.64
N GLN A 34 0.79 7.92 36.39
CA GLN A 34 -0.17 8.17 37.47
C GLN A 34 -0.51 6.90 38.24
N ARG A 35 -0.79 5.79 37.56
CA ARG A 35 -1.18 4.54 38.22
C ARG A 35 -0.06 3.94 39.06
N THR A 36 1.20 4.05 38.63
CA THR A 36 2.37 3.61 39.43
C THR A 36 2.54 4.43 40.72
N LYS A 37 2.05 5.68 40.76
CA LYS A 37 2.03 6.52 41.97
C LYS A 37 0.80 6.30 42.86
N GLY A 38 -0.12 5.42 42.45
CA GLY A 38 -1.42 5.27 43.10
C GLY A 38 -2.39 6.43 42.83
N GLU A 39 -2.12 7.26 41.82
CA GLU A 39 -2.96 8.38 41.39
C GLU A 39 -4.01 7.94 40.34
N GLY A 40 -4.89 8.89 40.01
CA GLY A 40 -5.87 8.79 38.93
C GLY A 40 -7.30 8.61 39.41
N VAL A 41 -8.21 8.34 38.47
CA VAL A 41 -9.66 8.29 38.71
C VAL A 41 -10.20 6.88 38.89
N ASP A 42 -11.39 6.74 39.49
CA ASP A 42 -12.16 5.50 39.44
C ASP A 42 -12.86 5.37 38.08
N VAL A 43 -12.29 4.53 37.21
CA VAL A 43 -12.78 4.33 35.83
C VAL A 43 -14.20 3.74 35.73
N LYS A 44 -14.78 3.27 36.84
CA LYS A 44 -16.18 2.84 36.88
C LYS A 44 -17.14 4.04 36.86
N THR A 45 -16.74 5.15 37.47
CA THR A 45 -17.58 6.33 37.68
C THR A 45 -17.11 7.53 36.87
N GLU A 46 -15.82 7.61 36.56
CA GLU A 46 -15.18 8.75 35.90
C GLU A 46 -14.47 8.35 34.59
N ILE A 47 -14.20 9.34 33.73
CA ILE A 47 -13.37 9.18 32.53
C ILE A 47 -11.91 9.40 32.94
N ASP A 48 -11.03 8.45 32.62
CA ASP A 48 -9.58 8.64 32.75
C ASP A 48 -9.09 9.54 31.62
N PRO A 49 -8.61 10.77 31.90
CA PRO A 49 -8.14 11.68 30.85
C PRO A 49 -6.73 11.33 30.33
N THR A 50 -6.05 10.38 30.96
CA THR A 50 -4.65 10.03 30.65
C THR A 50 -4.51 8.91 29.62
N ILE A 51 -5.60 8.22 29.29
CA ILE A 51 -5.63 7.15 28.30
C ILE A 51 -7.01 7.06 27.65
N VAL A 52 -7.08 6.82 26.34
CA VAL A 52 -8.37 6.71 25.67
C VAL A 52 -9.03 5.39 26.04
N ASN A 53 -10.30 5.42 26.42
CA ASN A 53 -11.12 4.22 26.51
C ASN A 53 -12.07 4.16 25.31
N PRO A 54 -11.87 3.24 24.34
CA PRO A 54 -12.71 3.14 23.15
C PRO A 54 -14.21 3.02 23.46
N ARG A 55 -14.60 2.37 24.56
CA ARG A 55 -16.01 2.22 24.98
C ARG A 55 -16.68 3.56 25.31
N LYS A 56 -15.91 4.62 25.58
CA LYS A 56 -16.41 5.97 25.89
C LYS A 56 -16.42 6.89 24.66
N LEU A 57 -15.94 6.42 23.51
CA LEU A 57 -15.99 7.17 22.26
C LEU A 57 -17.37 7.05 21.62
N SER A 58 -17.76 8.03 20.81
CA SER A 58 -18.95 7.88 19.95
C SER A 58 -18.76 6.70 19.00
N TRP A 59 -19.85 6.08 18.54
CA TRP A 59 -19.76 4.93 17.65
C TRP A 59 -18.92 5.21 16.40
N GLN A 60 -18.98 6.42 15.83
CA GLN A 60 -18.18 6.81 14.66
C GLN A 60 -16.69 6.72 14.96
N ARG A 61 -16.26 7.26 16.12
CA ARG A 61 -14.85 7.24 16.54
C ARG A 61 -14.37 5.84 16.89
N GLN A 62 -15.26 4.97 17.36
CA GLN A 62 -14.96 3.54 17.54
C GLN A 62 -14.77 2.82 16.21
N ILE A 63 -15.64 3.08 15.23
CA ILE A 63 -15.53 2.53 13.88
C ILE A 63 -14.24 3.03 13.20
N ASP A 64 -13.95 4.34 13.26
CA ASP A 64 -12.70 4.94 12.76
C ASP A 64 -11.46 4.21 13.32
N LEU A 65 -11.47 3.87 14.61
CA LEU A 65 -10.38 3.13 15.24
C LEU A 65 -10.22 1.72 14.65
N CYS A 66 -11.32 0.98 14.50
CA CYS A 66 -11.32 -0.38 13.99
C CYS A 66 -10.98 -0.44 12.50
N GLN A 67 -11.48 0.51 11.70
CA GLN A 67 -11.22 0.62 10.25
C GLN A 67 -9.74 0.77 9.93
N ARG A 68 -8.93 1.26 10.87
CA ARG A 68 -7.48 1.39 10.67
C ARG A 68 -6.77 0.06 10.40
N CYS A 69 -7.39 -1.07 10.74
CA CYS A 69 -6.87 -2.42 10.49
C CYS A 69 -7.93 -3.37 9.91
N HIS A 70 -9.21 -3.21 10.24
CA HIS A 70 -10.34 -4.01 9.73
C HIS A 70 -11.09 -3.31 8.59
N LEU A 71 -10.33 -2.60 7.76
CA LEU A 71 -10.75 -2.11 6.46
C LEU A 71 -9.50 -1.96 5.60
N GLN A 72 -9.38 -2.78 4.57
CA GLN A 72 -8.28 -2.78 3.64
C GLN A 72 -8.78 -2.34 2.27
N GLY A 73 -8.24 -1.23 1.80
CA GLY A 73 -8.53 -0.66 0.49
C GLY A 73 -7.41 0.27 0.09
N LEU A 74 -7.69 1.13 -0.88
CA LEU A 74 -6.75 2.19 -1.22
C LEU A 74 -6.81 3.29 -0.17
N ASN A 75 -5.76 3.40 0.63
CA ASN A 75 -5.61 4.49 1.59
C ASN A 75 -4.99 5.73 0.91
N VAL A 76 -5.76 6.80 0.79
CA VAL A 76 -5.32 8.09 0.23
C VAL A 76 -5.07 9.06 1.37
N LEU A 77 -3.79 9.38 1.62
CA LEU A 77 -3.39 10.35 2.64
C LEU A 77 -3.84 11.76 2.27
N LYS A 78 -4.30 12.52 3.27
CA LYS A 78 -4.46 13.97 3.15
C LYS A 78 -3.10 14.64 3.04
N GLU A 79 -3.04 15.77 2.33
CA GLU A 79 -1.81 16.53 2.13
C GLU A 79 -1.15 16.89 3.47
N GLY A 80 0.17 16.68 3.56
CA GLY A 80 0.96 16.90 4.78
C GLY A 80 0.69 15.95 5.96
N LYS A 81 -0.15 14.91 5.80
CA LYS A 81 -0.42 13.92 6.86
C LYS A 81 0.43 12.65 6.70
N LYS A 82 0.63 11.96 7.81
CA LYS A 82 1.23 10.62 7.88
C LYS A 82 0.25 9.61 8.47
N PHE A 83 0.38 8.33 8.10
CA PHE A 83 -0.41 7.24 8.70
C PHE A 83 -0.26 7.14 10.23
N THR A 84 0.84 7.65 10.78
CA THR A 84 1.11 7.71 12.22
C THR A 84 0.43 8.88 12.94
N ASP A 85 -0.19 9.81 12.22
CA ASP A 85 -0.82 10.99 12.82
C ASP A 85 -2.18 10.68 13.45
N PHE A 86 -2.83 9.60 13.03
CA PHE A 86 -4.10 9.18 13.61
C PHE A 86 -3.92 8.72 15.05
N ARG A 87 -4.76 9.25 15.95
CA ARG A 87 -4.87 8.82 17.34
C ARG A 87 -6.31 8.41 17.65
N PRO A 88 -6.53 7.42 18.55
CA PRO A 88 -7.88 7.03 18.95
C PRO A 88 -8.69 8.24 19.44
N GLY A 89 -9.91 8.38 18.92
CA GLY A 89 -10.78 9.55 19.16
C GLY A 89 -10.74 10.61 18.07
N MET A 90 -9.78 10.55 17.13
CA MET A 90 -9.78 11.39 15.92
C MET A 90 -10.72 10.83 14.84
N ARG A 91 -11.12 11.66 13.87
CA ARG A 91 -11.75 11.19 12.62
C ARG A 91 -10.68 10.58 11.73
N LEU A 92 -10.90 9.37 11.21
CA LEU A 92 -9.90 8.72 10.38
C LEU A 92 -9.69 9.48 9.06
N SER A 93 -10.78 9.96 8.46
CA SER A 93 -10.77 10.74 7.21
C SER A 93 -10.09 12.11 7.32
N ASP A 94 -9.77 12.61 8.52
CA ASP A 94 -8.93 13.81 8.67
C ASP A 94 -7.44 13.51 8.38
N ILE A 95 -7.06 12.22 8.39
CA ILE A 95 -5.69 11.76 8.12
C ILE A 95 -5.61 11.07 6.77
N PHE A 96 -6.48 10.09 6.50
CA PHE A 96 -6.58 9.42 5.21
C PHE A 96 -7.98 8.85 4.96
N GLU A 97 -8.34 8.81 3.68
CA GLU A 97 -9.58 8.20 3.21
C GLU A 97 -9.31 6.80 2.68
N ILE A 98 -10.27 5.89 2.86
CA ILE A 98 -10.14 4.49 2.43
C ILE A 98 -11.14 4.23 1.32
N TYR A 99 -10.63 4.00 0.13
CA TYR A 99 -11.44 3.77 -1.07
C TYR A 99 -11.55 2.29 -1.40
N LEU A 100 -12.78 1.89 -1.76
CA LEU A 100 -13.11 0.56 -2.26
C LEU A 100 -13.82 0.67 -3.62
N PRO A 101 -13.71 -0.39 -4.46
CA PRO A 101 -14.49 -0.49 -5.68
C PRO A 101 -15.98 -0.64 -5.37
N GLU A 102 -16.79 0.10 -6.12
CA GLU A 102 -18.23 0.06 -6.08
C GLU A 102 -18.77 -0.76 -7.24
N TYR A 103 -19.71 -1.66 -6.98
CA TYR A 103 -20.29 -2.55 -7.96
C TYR A 103 -21.82 -2.49 -7.96
N GLU A 104 -22.45 -2.73 -9.12
CA GLU A 104 -23.90 -2.92 -9.21
C GLU A 104 -24.32 -4.22 -8.52
N GLY A 105 -25.33 -4.13 -7.65
CA GLY A 105 -25.93 -5.29 -6.98
C GLY A 105 -25.26 -5.68 -5.66
N GLU A 106 -25.67 -6.83 -5.09
CA GLU A 106 -25.13 -7.31 -3.82
C GLU A 106 -23.80 -8.04 -4.01
N ASN A 107 -22.68 -7.46 -3.56
CA ASN A 107 -21.37 -8.13 -3.60
C ASN A 107 -21.30 -9.30 -2.61
N ALA A 108 -21.17 -10.52 -3.16
CA ALA A 108 -20.90 -11.73 -2.39
C ALA A 108 -19.43 -11.82 -1.96
N SER A 109 -18.53 -11.22 -2.73
CA SER A 109 -17.09 -11.23 -2.49
C SER A 109 -16.65 -9.97 -1.75
N PHE A 110 -15.66 -10.11 -0.89
CA PHE A 110 -15.01 -8.99 -0.21
C PHE A 110 -13.62 -9.43 0.28
N ASP A 111 -12.71 -8.47 0.43
CA ASP A 111 -11.40 -8.73 1.03
C ASP A 111 -11.56 -9.09 2.50
N MET A 112 -10.69 -9.98 2.99
CA MET A 112 -10.74 -10.51 4.35
C MET A 112 -10.90 -9.41 5.37
N ALA A 113 -10.11 -8.34 5.28
CA ALA A 113 -10.09 -7.30 6.30
C ALA A 113 -11.36 -6.43 6.33
N ASN A 114 -12.22 -6.43 5.29
CA ASN A 114 -13.30 -5.45 5.08
C ASN A 114 -14.55 -5.64 5.97
N HIS A 115 -14.42 -6.37 7.08
CA HIS A 115 -15.48 -6.59 8.07
C HIS A 115 -16.15 -5.29 8.54
N SER A 116 -15.40 -4.20 8.75
CA SER A 116 -15.99 -2.92 9.18
C SER A 116 -16.89 -2.30 8.11
N GLN A 117 -16.52 -2.42 6.83
CA GLN A 117 -17.37 -1.95 5.74
C GLN A 117 -18.62 -2.82 5.62
N ARG A 118 -18.46 -4.15 5.64
CA ARG A 118 -19.58 -5.11 5.59
C ARG A 118 -20.57 -4.86 6.72
N PHE A 119 -20.09 -4.62 7.94
CA PHE A 119 -20.93 -4.32 9.10
C PHE A 119 -21.73 -3.02 8.95
N GLN A 120 -21.13 -1.98 8.37
CA GLN A 120 -21.80 -0.71 8.13
C GLN A 120 -22.90 -0.78 7.06
N MET A 121 -22.90 -1.82 6.21
CA MET A 121 -23.97 -2.07 5.24
C MET A 121 -25.23 -2.66 5.89
N SER A 122 -25.13 -3.21 7.10
CA SER A 122 -26.26 -3.85 7.78
C SER A 122 -27.34 -2.86 8.18
N GLU A 123 -28.59 -3.19 7.87
CA GLU A 123 -29.74 -2.37 8.28
C GLU A 123 -29.82 -2.20 9.80
N CYS A 124 -29.48 -3.23 10.57
CA CYS A 124 -29.44 -3.14 12.03
C CYS A 124 -28.35 -2.18 12.55
N PHE A 125 -27.23 -2.03 11.82
CA PHE A 125 -26.22 -1.04 12.13
C PHE A 125 -26.71 0.38 11.83
N ILE A 126 -27.30 0.58 10.65
CA ILE A 126 -27.79 1.88 10.19
C ILE A 126 -28.91 2.37 11.11
N GLN A 127 -29.94 1.55 11.34
CA GLN A 127 -31.08 1.89 12.20
C GLN A 127 -30.65 2.03 13.66
N GLY A 128 -29.88 1.06 14.17
CA GLY A 128 -29.46 1.07 15.58
C GLY A 128 -28.66 2.32 15.94
N ASN A 129 -27.76 2.77 15.08
CA ASN A 129 -26.99 3.99 15.33
C ASN A 129 -27.77 5.28 15.05
N THR A 130 -28.77 5.24 14.16
CA THR A 130 -29.73 6.36 14.01
C THR A 130 -30.55 6.55 15.28
N GLU A 131 -30.92 5.46 15.95
CA GLU A 131 -31.62 5.43 17.24
C GLU A 131 -30.70 5.58 18.46
N LYS A 132 -29.40 5.87 18.23
CA LYS A 132 -28.38 6.08 19.27
C LYS A 132 -28.12 4.87 20.19
N LEU A 133 -28.19 3.65 19.65
CA LEU A 133 -27.78 2.43 20.36
C LEU A 133 -26.25 2.30 20.52
N ASP A 134 -25.46 3.11 19.81
CA ASP A 134 -23.99 3.00 19.72
C ASP A 134 -23.54 1.56 19.37
N PHE A 135 -24.21 0.95 18.39
CA PHE A 135 -23.93 -0.41 17.94
C PHE A 135 -22.64 -0.44 17.10
N THR A 136 -21.63 -1.12 17.62
CA THR A 136 -20.24 -1.10 17.10
C THR A 136 -19.64 -2.51 17.09
N CYS A 137 -18.41 -2.64 16.61
CA CYS A 137 -17.67 -3.91 16.65
C CYS A 137 -17.57 -4.49 18.07
N ILE A 138 -17.45 -3.61 19.08
CA ILE A 138 -17.32 -4.05 20.49
C ILE A 138 -18.66 -4.34 21.17
N SER A 139 -19.79 -4.17 20.47
CA SER A 139 -21.09 -4.67 20.94
C SER A 139 -21.17 -6.20 20.89
N CYS A 140 -20.36 -6.82 20.02
CA CYS A 140 -20.28 -8.28 19.86
C CYS A 140 -18.90 -8.83 20.27
N HIS A 141 -17.82 -8.07 20.07
CA HIS A 141 -16.46 -8.50 20.36
C HIS A 141 -15.87 -7.83 21.61
N ASN A 142 -15.00 -8.55 22.30
CA ASN A 142 -14.12 -7.97 23.30
C ASN A 142 -12.69 -8.00 22.74
N PRO A 143 -12.07 -6.85 22.40
CA PRO A 143 -10.72 -6.81 21.85
C PRO A 143 -9.64 -7.43 22.76
N HIS A 144 -9.93 -7.64 24.05
CA HIS A 144 -9.03 -8.29 25.00
C HIS A 144 -9.29 -9.80 25.18
N VAL A 145 -10.29 -10.36 24.50
CA VAL A 145 -10.65 -11.78 24.59
C VAL A 145 -10.72 -12.38 23.18
N SER A 146 -9.94 -13.42 22.94
CA SER A 146 -9.91 -14.11 21.65
C SER A 146 -11.27 -14.72 21.32
N VAL A 147 -11.72 -14.56 20.07
CA VAL A 147 -12.93 -15.19 19.55
C VAL A 147 -12.90 -16.72 19.62
N GLN A 148 -11.71 -17.32 19.69
CA GLN A 148 -11.54 -18.77 19.83
C GLN A 148 -12.07 -19.33 21.16
N VAL A 149 -12.17 -18.48 22.19
CA VAL A 149 -12.68 -18.85 23.52
C VAL A 149 -14.01 -18.18 23.86
N THR A 150 -14.53 -17.34 22.96
CA THR A 150 -15.82 -16.66 23.12
C THR A 150 -16.95 -17.58 22.71
N GLY A 151 -17.84 -17.93 23.64
CA GLY A 151 -18.99 -18.79 23.37
C GLY A 151 -20.06 -18.12 22.51
N THR A 152 -20.76 -18.92 21.69
CA THR A 152 -21.79 -18.49 20.74
C THR A 152 -22.89 -17.62 21.38
N GLU A 153 -23.26 -17.89 22.64
CA GLU A 153 -24.30 -17.12 23.32
C GLU A 153 -23.95 -15.64 23.54
N VAL A 154 -22.66 -15.27 23.56
CA VAL A 154 -22.25 -13.85 23.59
C VAL A 154 -22.77 -13.13 22.35
N TYR A 155 -22.58 -13.73 21.17
CA TYR A 155 -23.04 -13.16 19.91
C TYR A 155 -24.56 -13.21 19.77
N ASN A 156 -25.20 -14.33 20.14
CA ASN A 156 -26.66 -14.42 20.14
C ASN A 156 -27.30 -13.37 21.07
N THR A 157 -26.70 -13.11 22.24
CA THR A 157 -27.19 -12.10 23.19
C THR A 157 -27.14 -10.70 22.60
N ALA A 158 -26.07 -10.35 21.87
CA ALA A 158 -25.99 -9.07 21.15
C ALA A 158 -27.18 -8.88 20.18
N CYS A 159 -27.56 -9.92 19.44
CA CYS A 159 -28.76 -9.88 18.60
C CYS A 159 -30.06 -9.74 19.43
N LYS A 160 -30.21 -10.54 20.49
CA LYS A 160 -31.43 -10.57 21.35
C LYS A 160 -31.69 -9.25 22.09
N ASN A 161 -30.66 -8.43 22.31
CA ASN A 161 -30.83 -7.11 22.94
C ASN A 161 -31.77 -6.20 22.14
N CYS A 162 -31.84 -6.36 20.81
CA CYS A 162 -32.78 -5.65 19.94
C CYS A 162 -33.89 -6.58 19.42
N HIS A 163 -33.58 -7.85 19.13
CA HIS A 163 -34.51 -8.83 18.58
C HIS A 163 -35.13 -9.72 19.68
N GLN A 164 -35.90 -9.12 20.59
CA GLN A 164 -36.56 -9.85 21.67
C GLN A 164 -37.71 -10.73 21.17
N VAL A 165 -38.36 -10.34 20.07
CA VAL A 165 -39.42 -11.11 19.43
C VAL A 165 -38.84 -11.83 18.21
N ASN A 166 -38.93 -13.16 18.22
CA ASN A 166 -38.47 -13.96 17.08
C ASN A 166 -39.48 -13.89 15.93
N THR A 167 -39.13 -13.15 14.87
CA THR A 167 -39.90 -13.06 13.63
C THR A 167 -39.39 -13.99 12.53
N CYS A 168 -38.46 -14.90 12.85
CA CYS A 168 -37.91 -15.84 11.89
C CYS A 168 -39.00 -16.81 11.41
N LYS A 169 -39.14 -16.91 10.09
CA LYS A 169 -40.14 -17.77 9.42
C LYS A 169 -39.58 -19.13 8.98
N GLU A 170 -38.32 -19.41 9.33
CA GLU A 170 -37.63 -20.63 8.94
C GLU A 170 -38.16 -21.85 9.71
N ASP A 171 -38.05 -23.04 9.12
CA ASP A 171 -38.54 -24.27 9.76
C ASP A 171 -37.76 -24.57 11.06
N ILE A 172 -38.49 -24.98 12.10
CA ILE A 172 -37.92 -25.31 13.41
C ILE A 172 -36.80 -26.37 13.33
N LYS A 173 -36.87 -27.29 12.37
CA LYS A 173 -35.84 -28.30 12.12
C LYS A 173 -34.54 -27.66 11.64
N VAL A 174 -34.62 -26.64 10.79
CA VAL A 174 -33.45 -25.89 10.29
C VAL A 174 -32.84 -25.08 11.44
N LEU A 175 -33.67 -24.39 12.24
CA LEU A 175 -33.22 -23.65 13.42
C LEU A 175 -32.51 -24.56 14.45
N THR A 176 -33.11 -25.72 14.73
CA THR A 176 -32.54 -26.71 15.67
C THR A 176 -31.23 -27.28 15.13
N LYS A 177 -31.15 -27.57 13.82
CA LYS A 177 -29.92 -28.04 13.18
C LYS A 177 -28.80 -27.00 13.23
N ALA A 178 -29.13 -25.71 13.12
CA ALA A 178 -28.19 -24.60 13.29
C ALA A 178 -27.88 -24.29 14.77
N GLY A 179 -28.45 -25.04 15.72
CA GLY A 179 -28.24 -24.83 17.15
C GLY A 179 -28.76 -23.48 17.66
N ASN A 180 -29.75 -22.89 17.00
CA ASN A 180 -30.23 -21.52 17.25
C ASN A 180 -29.11 -20.47 17.22
N ASN A 181 -28.07 -20.67 16.41
CA ASN A 181 -26.98 -19.73 16.23
C ASN A 181 -27.35 -18.66 15.18
N CYS A 182 -27.60 -17.44 15.63
CA CYS A 182 -27.95 -16.31 14.77
C CYS A 182 -26.84 -16.04 13.73
N VAL A 183 -25.57 -16.17 14.12
CA VAL A 183 -24.39 -15.88 13.28
C VAL A 183 -24.34 -16.83 12.08
N SER A 184 -24.62 -18.12 12.27
CA SER A 184 -24.51 -19.10 11.16
C SER A 184 -25.47 -18.85 9.99
N CYS A 185 -26.60 -18.19 10.25
CA CYS A 185 -27.59 -17.86 9.22
C CYS A 185 -27.47 -16.41 8.75
N HIS A 186 -27.25 -15.46 9.67
CA HIS A 186 -27.27 -14.03 9.35
C HIS A 186 -25.90 -13.42 9.01
N MET A 187 -24.81 -14.14 9.31
CA MET A 187 -23.42 -13.77 9.00
C MET A 187 -22.69 -15.00 8.42
N PRO A 188 -23.13 -15.52 7.27
CA PRO A 188 -22.62 -16.78 6.74
C PRO A 188 -21.11 -16.73 6.49
N SER A 189 -20.46 -17.89 6.62
CA SER A 189 -19.05 -18.03 6.25
C SER A 189 -18.88 -17.89 4.74
N SER A 190 -17.95 -17.03 4.32
CA SER A 190 -17.58 -16.79 2.92
C SER A 190 -16.07 -16.88 2.75
N GLY A 191 -15.61 -17.19 1.54
CA GLY A 191 -14.19 -16.99 1.18
C GLY A 191 -13.83 -15.51 1.17
N SER A 192 -12.54 -15.18 1.17
CA SER A 192 -12.07 -13.82 0.87
C SER A 192 -11.54 -13.73 -0.56
N GLU A 193 -11.66 -12.54 -1.15
CA GLU A 193 -11.22 -12.27 -2.53
C GLU A 193 -9.69 -12.23 -2.65
N ASP A 194 -9.04 -11.67 -1.63
CA ASP A 194 -7.62 -11.33 -1.60
C ASP A 194 -6.72 -12.48 -1.12
N ILE A 195 -7.26 -13.48 -0.41
CA ILE A 195 -6.48 -14.57 0.18
C ILE A 195 -7.11 -15.93 -0.14
N PRO A 196 -6.51 -16.72 -1.06
CA PRO A 196 -6.98 -18.05 -1.37
C PRO A 196 -7.02 -18.96 -0.14
N HIS A 197 -8.04 -19.82 -0.07
CA HIS A 197 -8.23 -20.83 0.98
C HIS A 197 -8.44 -20.30 2.41
N VAL A 198 -8.84 -19.04 2.56
CA VAL A 198 -9.29 -18.52 3.86
C VAL A 198 -10.78 -18.21 3.85
N SER A 199 -11.46 -18.54 4.95
CA SER A 199 -12.87 -18.23 5.17
C SER A 199 -13.05 -17.29 6.36
N VAL A 200 -13.97 -16.34 6.21
CA VAL A 200 -14.38 -15.39 7.25
C VAL A 200 -15.90 -15.34 7.34
N HIS A 201 -16.44 -14.90 8.47
CA HIS A 201 -17.88 -14.64 8.56
C HIS A 201 -18.18 -13.28 7.91
N ASP A 202 -19.18 -13.25 7.03
CA ASP A 202 -19.65 -12.01 6.43
C ASP A 202 -20.30 -11.12 7.50
N HIS A 203 -19.66 -9.99 7.80
CA HIS A 203 -20.18 -9.05 8.78
C HIS A 203 -21.33 -8.19 8.25
N TYR A 204 -21.76 -8.38 6.99
CA TYR A 204 -23.00 -7.79 6.49
C TYR A 204 -24.20 -8.62 6.97
N ILE A 205 -24.58 -8.38 8.21
CA ILE A 205 -25.71 -8.99 8.94
C ILE A 205 -27.01 -8.75 8.19
N ARG A 206 -27.63 -9.82 7.67
CA ARG A 206 -28.92 -9.79 6.96
C ARG A 206 -29.54 -11.18 6.88
N VAL A 207 -30.70 -11.32 6.24
CA VAL A 207 -31.16 -12.62 5.72
C VAL A 207 -30.51 -12.80 4.34
N PRO A 208 -29.53 -13.72 4.15
CA PRO A 208 -28.83 -13.85 2.88
C PRO A 208 -29.76 -14.34 1.77
N LYS A 209 -29.58 -13.82 0.56
CA LYS A 209 -30.24 -14.37 -0.63
C LYS A 209 -29.63 -15.72 -1.03
N PRO A 210 -30.38 -16.61 -1.71
CA PRO A 210 -29.84 -17.83 -2.27
C PRO A 210 -28.65 -17.53 -3.20
N ALA A 211 -27.60 -18.36 -3.14
CA ALA A 211 -26.39 -18.16 -3.96
C ALA A 211 -26.66 -18.16 -5.48
N SER A 212 -27.77 -18.74 -5.93
CA SER A 212 -28.22 -18.71 -7.32
C SER A 212 -28.70 -17.33 -7.79
N GLU A 213 -29.12 -16.47 -6.86
CA GLU A 213 -29.64 -15.12 -7.15
C GLU A 213 -28.57 -14.03 -7.04
N VAL A 214 -27.41 -14.36 -6.48
CA VAL A 214 -26.30 -13.41 -6.38
C VAL A 214 -25.47 -13.46 -7.66
N ALA A 215 -25.51 -12.37 -8.43
CA ALA A 215 -24.80 -12.28 -9.70
C ALA A 215 -23.29 -12.46 -9.51
N LYS A 216 -22.71 -13.45 -10.22
CA LYS A 216 -21.28 -13.80 -10.14
C LYS A 216 -20.34 -12.77 -10.78
N ARG A 217 -20.85 -11.86 -11.62
CA ARG A 217 -20.08 -10.79 -12.24
C ARG A 217 -20.80 -9.48 -12.02
N GLN A 218 -20.18 -8.63 -11.22
CA GLN A 218 -20.74 -7.35 -10.87
C GLN A 218 -20.09 -6.28 -11.72
N LYS A 219 -20.91 -5.37 -12.23
CA LYS A 219 -20.43 -4.28 -13.07
C LYS A 219 -19.83 -3.21 -12.16
N LEU A 220 -18.54 -2.95 -12.32
CA LEU A 220 -17.83 -1.87 -11.64
C LEU A 220 -18.45 -0.53 -12.04
N VAL A 221 -18.85 0.29 -11.07
CA VAL A 221 -19.48 1.61 -11.28
C VAL A 221 -18.62 2.77 -10.82
N GLY A 222 -17.68 2.55 -9.90
CA GLY A 222 -16.84 3.61 -9.37
C GLY A 222 -15.91 3.16 -8.25
N LEU A 223 -15.33 4.15 -7.59
CA LEU A 223 -14.70 4.05 -6.29
C LEU A 223 -15.50 4.93 -5.32
N TYR A 224 -15.59 4.51 -4.06
CA TYR A 224 -16.19 5.32 -3.01
C TYR A 224 -15.33 5.27 -1.75
N ALA A 225 -15.30 6.37 -0.99
CA ALA A 225 -14.63 6.42 0.30
C ALA A 225 -15.55 5.88 1.40
N VAL A 226 -15.12 4.82 2.07
CA VAL A 226 -15.91 4.15 3.11
C VAL A 226 -16.04 5.04 4.35
N ASN A 227 -14.99 5.79 4.69
CA ASN A 227 -14.90 6.61 5.90
C ASN A 227 -15.13 8.12 5.64
N ASN A 228 -15.57 8.50 4.44
CA ASN A 228 -15.97 9.86 4.12
C ASN A 228 -17.13 9.89 3.11
N ALA A 229 -18.32 10.31 3.55
CA ALA A 229 -19.50 10.38 2.70
C ALA A 229 -19.42 11.48 1.62
N VAL A 230 -18.57 12.49 1.81
CA VAL A 230 -18.39 13.59 0.84
C VAL A 230 -16.88 13.84 0.66
N PRO A 231 -16.20 13.03 -0.16
CA PRO A 231 -14.80 13.25 -0.51
C PRO A 231 -14.60 14.57 -1.24
N ASP A 232 -13.41 15.15 -1.07
CA ASP A 232 -12.97 16.22 -1.95
C ASP A 232 -12.69 15.65 -3.34
N GLU A 233 -13.07 16.38 -4.38
CA GLU A 233 -12.96 15.92 -5.76
C GLU A 233 -11.50 15.65 -6.17
N GLU A 234 -10.54 16.47 -5.72
CA GLU A 234 -9.12 16.25 -6.02
C GLU A 234 -8.64 14.92 -5.43
N ILE A 235 -9.11 14.58 -4.23
CA ILE A 235 -8.78 13.32 -3.55
C ILE A 235 -9.43 12.14 -4.25
N GLU A 236 -10.67 12.29 -4.71
CA GLU A 236 -11.35 11.24 -5.47
C GLU A 236 -10.66 10.96 -6.80
N ILE A 237 -10.25 12.00 -7.55
CA ILE A 237 -9.46 11.82 -8.78
C ILE A 237 -8.14 11.10 -8.47
N ARG A 238 -7.44 11.52 -7.41
CA ARG A 238 -6.20 10.88 -6.96
C ARG A 238 -6.44 9.42 -6.62
N ALA A 239 -7.57 9.08 -5.98
CA ALA A 239 -7.95 7.71 -5.67
C ALA A 239 -8.06 6.87 -6.94
N TYR A 240 -8.76 7.35 -7.98
CA TYR A 240 -8.83 6.64 -9.27
C TYR A 240 -7.46 6.38 -9.90
N LEU A 241 -6.58 7.38 -9.91
CA LEU A 241 -5.21 7.24 -10.45
C LEU A 241 -4.38 6.23 -9.64
N GLU A 242 -4.45 6.31 -8.31
CA GLU A 242 -3.69 5.44 -7.42
C GLU A 242 -4.23 4.02 -7.35
N TYR A 243 -5.54 3.83 -7.48
CA TYR A 243 -6.14 2.50 -7.54
C TYR A 243 -5.64 1.75 -8.77
N TRP A 244 -5.61 2.43 -9.92
CA TRP A 244 -5.03 1.89 -11.14
C TRP A 244 -3.53 1.58 -10.98
N GLU A 245 -2.79 2.48 -10.33
CA GLU A 245 -1.36 2.32 -10.12
C GLU A 245 -1.04 1.09 -9.26
N LYS A 246 -1.76 0.92 -8.15
CA LYS A 246 -1.39 0.03 -7.04
C LYS A 246 -2.15 -1.30 -6.98
N PHE A 247 -3.40 -1.35 -7.47
CA PHE A 247 -4.29 -2.50 -7.27
C PHE A 247 -4.70 -3.18 -8.57
N ASP A 248 -5.40 -2.46 -9.45
CA ASP A 248 -6.04 -3.06 -10.64
C ASP A 248 -5.84 -2.18 -11.87
N LYS A 249 -5.16 -2.74 -12.89
CA LYS A 249 -4.87 -2.06 -14.17
C LYS A 249 -6.07 -1.89 -15.09
N ASN A 250 -7.30 -2.17 -14.62
CA ASN A 250 -8.53 -1.95 -15.37
C ASN A 250 -8.62 -0.50 -15.93
N PRO A 251 -8.73 -0.32 -17.27
CA PRO A 251 -8.79 1.01 -17.89
C PRO A 251 -9.94 1.90 -17.42
N PHE A 252 -10.97 1.32 -16.79
CA PHE A 252 -12.07 2.05 -16.17
C PHE A 252 -11.58 3.19 -15.26
N TYR A 253 -10.62 2.92 -14.39
CA TYR A 253 -10.15 3.89 -13.40
C TYR A 253 -9.45 5.09 -14.06
N LEU A 254 -8.58 4.85 -15.05
CA LEU A 254 -7.94 5.94 -15.81
C LEU A 254 -8.95 6.72 -16.66
N LYS A 255 -9.96 6.04 -17.22
CA LYS A 255 -11.03 6.71 -17.96
C LYS A 255 -11.82 7.65 -17.05
N LYS A 256 -12.20 7.18 -15.86
CA LYS A 256 -12.90 7.99 -14.85
C LYS A 256 -12.06 9.16 -14.36
N ALA A 257 -10.80 8.93 -14.01
CA ALA A 257 -9.88 10.02 -13.65
C ALA A 257 -9.79 11.08 -14.76
N LYS A 258 -9.67 10.65 -16.03
CA LYS A 258 -9.63 11.58 -17.18
C LYS A 258 -10.92 12.38 -17.34
N GLU A 259 -12.08 11.73 -17.23
CA GLU A 259 -13.39 12.38 -17.28
C GLU A 259 -13.47 13.49 -16.21
N MET A 260 -13.06 13.19 -14.98
CA MET A 260 -13.07 14.13 -13.87
C MET A 260 -12.02 15.25 -13.97
N LEU A 261 -10.86 14.97 -14.56
CA LEU A 261 -9.78 15.94 -14.79
C LEU A 261 -10.06 16.92 -15.93
N THR A 262 -10.86 16.52 -16.91
CA THR A 262 -11.08 17.30 -18.13
C THR A 262 -11.70 18.66 -17.79
N GLY A 263 -11.06 19.74 -18.27
CA GLY A 263 -11.49 21.11 -18.00
C GLY A 263 -10.99 21.70 -16.67
N LYS A 264 -10.15 20.98 -15.92
CA LYS A 264 -9.66 21.42 -14.60
C LYS A 264 -8.15 21.58 -14.56
N ALA A 265 -7.71 22.58 -13.81
CA ALA A 265 -6.31 22.93 -13.62
C ALA A 265 -5.70 22.21 -12.40
N TYR A 266 -5.56 20.89 -12.48
CA TYR A 266 -4.87 20.08 -11.47
C TYR A 266 -3.53 19.57 -12.00
N PRO A 267 -2.49 20.42 -12.13
CA PRO A 267 -1.25 20.05 -12.83
C PRO A 267 -0.53 18.86 -12.18
N ARG A 268 -0.61 18.70 -10.85
CA ARG A 268 -0.05 17.54 -10.12
C ARG A 268 -0.75 16.24 -10.49
N LEU A 269 -2.09 16.25 -10.59
CA LEU A 269 -2.86 15.08 -11.01
C LEU A 269 -2.73 14.79 -12.50
N TRP A 270 -2.62 15.83 -13.35
CA TRP A 270 -2.31 15.66 -14.76
C TRP A 270 -0.91 15.07 -14.97
N LEU A 271 0.11 15.49 -14.21
CA LEU A 271 1.43 14.86 -14.21
C LEU A 271 1.30 13.35 -13.94
N LYS A 272 0.59 12.99 -12.87
CA LYS A 272 0.37 11.57 -12.52
C LYS A 272 -0.38 10.83 -13.62
N TYR A 273 -1.48 11.38 -14.13
CA TYR A 273 -2.25 10.77 -15.22
C TYR A 273 -1.38 10.51 -16.45
N TYR A 274 -0.65 11.52 -16.93
CA TYR A 274 0.18 11.38 -18.13
C TYR A 274 1.35 10.43 -17.93
N TYR A 275 1.94 10.41 -16.73
CA TYR A 275 2.95 9.42 -16.38
C TYR A 275 2.40 7.99 -16.45
N LEU A 276 1.22 7.75 -15.85
CA LEU A 276 0.57 6.43 -15.85
C LEU A 276 0.12 5.99 -17.26
N THR A 277 -0.18 6.93 -18.16
CA THR A 277 -0.50 6.64 -19.57
C THR A 277 0.71 6.74 -20.50
N GLU A 278 1.91 6.88 -19.97
CA GLU A 278 3.17 7.00 -20.71
C GLU A 278 3.24 8.18 -21.71
N ASP A 279 2.42 9.21 -21.54
CA ASP A 279 2.48 10.46 -22.31
C ASP A 279 3.46 11.45 -21.65
N TYR A 280 4.73 11.05 -21.64
CA TYR A 280 5.77 11.77 -20.89
C TYR A 280 5.96 13.22 -21.38
N VAL A 281 5.67 13.49 -22.65
CA VAL A 281 5.74 14.85 -23.22
C VAL A 281 4.72 15.76 -22.54
N LYS A 282 3.47 15.32 -22.38
CA LYS A 282 2.47 16.10 -21.64
C LYS A 282 2.74 16.15 -20.15
N ALA A 283 3.32 15.09 -19.58
CA ALA A 283 3.74 15.06 -18.18
C ALA A 283 4.75 16.17 -17.87
N THR A 284 5.75 16.39 -18.73
CA THR A 284 6.79 17.42 -18.52
C THR A 284 6.37 18.83 -18.95
N GLN A 285 5.22 18.99 -19.61
CA GLN A 285 4.64 20.28 -19.99
C GLN A 285 3.73 20.88 -18.90
N GLN A 286 3.46 20.14 -17.82
CA GLN A 286 2.66 20.66 -16.71
C GLN A 286 3.37 21.84 -16.04
N THR A 287 2.61 22.89 -15.70
CA THR A 287 3.13 24.02 -14.94
C THR A 287 3.17 23.65 -13.46
N LEU A 288 4.35 23.29 -12.98
CA LEU A 288 4.60 22.82 -11.62
C LEU A 288 5.73 23.63 -11.00
N ASP A 289 5.56 24.02 -9.74
CA ASP A 289 6.65 24.57 -8.94
C ASP A 289 7.40 23.41 -8.25
N PRO A 290 8.66 23.13 -8.60
CA PRO A 290 9.42 22.01 -8.02
C PRO A 290 9.63 22.13 -6.51
N GLU A 291 9.48 23.32 -5.92
CA GLU A 291 9.69 23.53 -4.48
C GLU A 291 8.49 23.05 -3.64
N VAL A 292 7.31 22.88 -4.24
CA VAL A 292 6.09 22.40 -3.55
C VAL A 292 5.76 20.95 -3.87
N LEU A 293 6.50 20.31 -4.78
CA LEU A 293 6.29 18.90 -5.14
C LEU A 293 6.80 17.96 -4.05
N SER A 294 6.06 16.88 -3.82
CA SER A 294 6.55 15.77 -2.99
C SER A 294 7.73 15.05 -3.65
N SER A 295 8.48 14.28 -2.85
CA SER A 295 9.60 13.47 -3.35
C SER A 295 9.16 12.53 -4.48
N TRP A 296 7.98 11.93 -4.38
CA TRP A 296 7.44 11.05 -5.42
C TRP A 296 7.02 11.80 -6.68
N GLU A 297 6.46 13.01 -6.57
CA GLU A 297 6.12 13.81 -7.74
C GLU A 297 7.36 14.32 -8.48
N LEU A 298 8.41 14.69 -7.75
CA LEU A 298 9.73 14.99 -8.33
C LEU A 298 10.33 13.75 -9.02
N PHE A 299 10.16 12.57 -8.42
CA PHE A 299 10.56 11.31 -9.04
C PHE A 299 9.82 11.06 -10.35
N THR A 300 8.48 11.19 -10.35
CA THR A 300 7.62 11.04 -11.52
C THR A 300 7.99 12.02 -12.64
N LEU A 301 8.26 13.28 -12.29
CA LEU A 301 8.69 14.30 -13.25
C LEU A 301 10.09 13.98 -13.83
N GLY A 302 11.03 13.59 -12.97
CA GLY A 302 12.37 13.16 -13.36
C GLY A 302 12.36 11.96 -14.30
N GLU A 303 11.58 10.93 -13.98
CA GLU A 303 11.38 9.77 -14.85
C GLU A 303 10.76 10.16 -16.19
N SER A 304 9.79 11.07 -16.19
CA SER A 304 9.17 11.56 -17.43
C SER A 304 10.18 12.25 -18.36
N TYR A 305 11.10 13.07 -17.81
CA TYR A 305 12.20 13.62 -18.60
C TYR A 305 13.19 12.54 -19.07
N GLY A 306 13.49 11.56 -18.21
CA GLY A 306 14.36 10.45 -18.53
C GLY A 306 13.82 9.60 -19.69
N LYS A 307 12.52 9.29 -19.70
CA LYS A 307 11.88 8.57 -20.80
C LYS A 307 11.93 9.32 -22.13
N GLN A 308 12.03 10.65 -22.09
CA GLN A 308 12.27 11.51 -23.26
C GLN A 308 13.74 11.69 -23.62
N LYS A 309 14.65 10.98 -22.93
CA LYS A 309 16.12 11.10 -23.08
C LYS A 309 16.67 12.48 -22.69
N ALA A 310 15.91 13.29 -21.96
CA ALA A 310 16.35 14.55 -21.37
C ALA A 310 17.10 14.26 -20.04
N TRP A 311 18.23 13.57 -20.14
CA TRP A 311 18.94 12.97 -19.00
C TRP A 311 19.38 13.98 -17.95
N SER A 312 19.80 15.18 -18.37
CA SER A 312 20.23 16.24 -17.46
C SER A 312 19.08 16.76 -16.59
N GLN A 313 17.91 17.00 -17.19
CA GLN A 313 16.69 17.36 -16.46
C GLN A 313 16.24 16.22 -15.55
N ALA A 314 16.27 14.98 -16.05
CA ALA A 314 15.92 13.80 -15.26
C ALA A 314 16.79 13.70 -13.99
N ALA A 315 18.11 13.82 -14.14
CA ALA A 315 19.05 13.79 -13.01
C ALA A 315 18.84 14.97 -12.04
N PHE A 316 18.46 16.16 -12.53
CA PHE A 316 18.14 17.31 -11.68
C PHE A 316 16.94 17.04 -10.77
N TYR A 317 15.81 16.60 -11.33
CA TYR A 317 14.60 16.33 -10.54
C TYR A 317 14.76 15.12 -9.63
N LEU A 318 15.44 14.06 -10.08
CA LEU A 318 15.74 12.91 -9.24
C LEU A 318 16.71 13.23 -8.11
N GLN A 319 17.66 14.15 -8.30
CA GLN A 319 18.51 14.63 -7.22
C GLN A 319 17.68 15.35 -6.16
N LYS A 320 16.78 16.27 -6.55
CA LYS A 320 15.87 16.92 -5.60
C LYS A 320 14.99 15.91 -4.86
N SER A 321 14.48 14.91 -5.58
CA SER A 321 13.69 13.81 -5.01
C SER A 321 14.48 13.01 -3.96
N TRP A 322 15.74 12.67 -4.26
CA TRP A 322 16.65 11.95 -3.36
C TRP A 322 17.06 12.79 -2.13
N ASP A 323 17.35 14.08 -2.32
CA ASP A 323 17.69 14.99 -1.22
C ASP A 323 16.53 15.17 -0.24
N MET A 324 15.28 15.06 -0.74
CA MET A 324 14.07 15.12 0.08
C MET A 324 13.84 13.82 0.88
N ASP A 325 14.00 12.65 0.24
CA ASP A 325 13.88 11.35 0.91
C ASP A 325 14.95 10.35 0.42
N PRO A 326 16.11 10.28 1.09
CA PRO A 326 17.20 9.38 0.73
C PRO A 326 16.99 7.94 1.24
N THR A 327 15.77 7.60 1.67
CA THR A 327 15.46 6.27 2.23
C THR A 327 14.68 5.38 1.28
N VAL A 328 14.32 5.90 0.11
CA VAL A 328 13.61 5.17 -0.95
C VAL A 328 14.63 4.68 -1.99
N PRO A 329 14.95 3.37 -2.03
CA PRO A 329 16.03 2.86 -2.88
C PRO A 329 15.76 3.01 -4.38
N SER A 330 14.51 3.03 -4.82
CA SER A 330 14.15 3.19 -6.23
C SER A 330 14.56 4.55 -6.78
N ILE A 331 14.39 5.63 -6.01
CA ILE A 331 14.81 6.99 -6.38
C ILE A 331 16.33 7.02 -6.58
N GLY A 332 17.08 6.55 -5.58
CA GLY A 332 18.55 6.51 -5.63
C GLY A 332 19.09 5.64 -6.77
N LYS A 333 18.53 4.44 -6.97
CA LYS A 333 18.89 3.53 -8.08
C LYS A 333 18.70 4.22 -9.43
N GLN A 334 17.60 4.95 -9.61
CA GLN A 334 17.28 5.60 -10.86
C GLN A 334 18.14 6.84 -11.13
N LEU A 335 18.38 7.67 -10.11
CA LEU A 335 19.34 8.76 -10.18
C LEU A 335 20.74 8.26 -10.56
N LEU A 336 21.16 7.15 -9.96
CA LEU A 336 22.44 6.50 -10.26
C LEU A 336 22.51 6.04 -11.73
N LYS A 337 21.44 5.42 -12.26
CA LYS A 337 21.35 5.04 -13.68
C LYS A 337 21.59 6.25 -14.59
N TYR A 338 20.91 7.38 -14.36
CA TYR A 338 21.09 8.57 -15.21
C TYR A 338 22.45 9.26 -15.06
N ARG A 339 23.04 9.26 -13.86
CA ARG A 339 24.41 9.77 -13.67
C ARG A 339 25.45 8.95 -14.43
N ILE A 340 25.28 7.62 -14.47
CA ILE A 340 26.11 6.73 -15.30
C ILE A 340 25.93 7.07 -16.79
N THR A 341 24.68 7.22 -17.25
CA THR A 341 24.38 7.57 -18.65
C THR A 341 24.98 8.92 -19.07
N LEU A 342 24.98 9.90 -18.18
CA LEU A 342 25.59 11.22 -18.40
C LEU A 342 27.13 11.21 -18.31
N GLY A 343 27.75 10.08 -17.94
CA GLY A 343 29.20 9.99 -17.74
C GLY A 343 29.70 10.70 -16.48
N GLU A 344 28.82 11.08 -15.56
CA GLU A 344 29.17 11.73 -14.28
C GLU A 344 29.78 10.73 -13.26
N LEU A 345 30.79 9.96 -13.67
CA LEU A 345 31.28 8.78 -12.94
C LEU A 345 31.72 9.07 -11.51
N LYS A 346 32.27 10.27 -11.22
CA LYS A 346 32.64 10.68 -9.85
C LYS A 346 31.41 10.77 -8.95
N LYS A 347 30.38 11.50 -9.39
CA LYS A 347 29.10 11.65 -8.67
C LYS A 347 28.36 10.32 -8.56
N ALA A 348 28.38 9.52 -9.63
CA ALA A 348 27.78 8.19 -9.66
C ALA A 348 28.45 7.26 -8.64
N LYS A 349 29.78 7.24 -8.56
CA LYS A 349 30.52 6.43 -7.58
C LYS A 349 30.22 6.81 -6.13
N MET A 350 30.13 8.11 -5.83
CA MET A 350 29.76 8.58 -4.49
C MET A 350 28.37 8.07 -4.08
N LEU A 351 27.37 8.28 -4.94
CA LEU A 351 26.00 7.81 -4.70
C LEU A 351 25.92 6.28 -4.62
N ALA A 352 26.66 5.56 -5.48
CA ALA A 352 26.71 4.10 -5.45
C ALA A 352 27.27 3.58 -4.11
N ASN A 353 28.31 4.21 -3.56
CA ASN A 353 28.87 3.84 -2.27
C ASN A 353 27.87 4.09 -1.13
N GLU A 354 27.19 5.23 -1.14
CA GLU A 354 26.13 5.55 -0.17
C GLU A 354 25.00 4.51 -0.24
N LEU A 355 24.49 4.22 -1.44
CA LEU A 355 23.43 3.23 -1.64
C LEU A 355 23.85 1.82 -1.23
N CYS A 356 25.08 1.40 -1.54
CA CYS A 356 25.57 0.07 -1.13
C CYS A 356 25.76 -0.04 0.39
N ALA A 357 26.11 1.06 1.06
CA ALA A 357 26.20 1.08 2.53
C ALA A 357 24.81 0.97 3.17
N GLN A 358 23.80 1.60 2.59
CA GLN A 358 22.43 1.55 3.09
C GLN A 358 21.69 0.25 2.72
N TYR A 359 21.97 -0.32 1.55
CA TYR A 359 21.28 -1.49 0.99
C TYR A 359 22.29 -2.57 0.53
N PRO A 360 23.07 -3.17 1.45
CA PRO A 360 24.19 -4.06 1.13
C PRO A 360 23.80 -5.40 0.48
N SER A 361 22.49 -5.71 0.46
CA SER A 361 21.91 -6.93 -0.12
C SER A 361 21.02 -6.66 -1.33
N ASN A 362 21.03 -5.44 -1.88
CA ASN A 362 20.28 -5.12 -3.10
C ASN A 362 21.17 -5.37 -4.33
N GLY A 363 20.89 -6.44 -5.08
CA GLY A 363 21.69 -6.86 -6.23
C GLY A 363 21.73 -5.80 -7.32
N GLY A 364 20.60 -5.16 -7.61
CA GLY A 364 20.52 -4.10 -8.62
C GLY A 364 21.37 -2.86 -8.30
N ILE A 365 21.48 -2.45 -7.04
CA ILE A 365 22.34 -1.33 -6.61
C ILE A 365 23.83 -1.73 -6.72
N LEU A 366 24.17 -2.93 -6.23
CA LEU A 366 25.53 -3.46 -6.34
C LEU A 366 25.96 -3.58 -7.81
N ASN A 367 25.04 -3.98 -8.70
CA ASN A 367 25.29 -4.09 -10.13
C ASN A 367 25.63 -2.74 -10.77
N LEU A 368 24.94 -1.66 -10.39
CA LEU A 368 25.28 -0.32 -10.87
C LEU A 368 26.66 0.13 -10.37
N LYS A 369 27.05 -0.22 -9.13
CA LYS A 369 28.41 0.01 -8.63
C LYS A 369 29.44 -0.78 -9.45
N ALA A 370 29.19 -2.06 -9.70
CA ALA A 370 30.06 -2.89 -10.54
C ALA A 370 30.22 -2.28 -11.94
N LYS A 371 29.13 -1.85 -12.58
CA LYS A 371 29.15 -1.18 -13.89
C LYS A 371 30.06 0.06 -13.89
N ILE A 372 30.00 0.88 -12.84
CA ILE A 372 30.90 2.04 -12.69
C ILE A 372 32.36 1.58 -12.60
N LEU A 373 32.67 0.54 -11.82
CA LEU A 373 34.03 0.02 -11.68
C LEU A 373 34.58 -0.53 -13.00
N VAL A 374 33.76 -1.25 -13.78
CA VAL A 374 34.11 -1.70 -15.13
C VAL A 374 34.44 -0.50 -16.03
N MET A 375 33.60 0.53 -16.03
CA MET A 375 33.85 1.75 -16.82
C MET A 375 35.12 2.51 -16.38
N GLN A 376 35.54 2.35 -15.13
CA GLN A 376 36.77 2.94 -14.58
C GLN A 376 38.01 2.05 -14.76
N GLY A 377 37.89 0.86 -15.36
CA GLY A 377 38.97 -0.11 -15.50
C GLY A 377 39.39 -0.80 -14.19
N GLN A 378 38.58 -0.70 -13.13
CA GLN A 378 38.86 -1.30 -11.83
C GLN A 378 38.36 -2.74 -11.78
N TYR A 379 38.92 -3.60 -12.65
CA TYR A 379 38.39 -4.94 -12.92
C TYR A 379 38.42 -5.89 -11.72
N ALA A 380 39.47 -5.82 -10.89
CA ALA A 380 39.58 -6.69 -9.71
C ALA A 380 38.45 -6.45 -8.70
N GLU A 381 38.17 -5.19 -8.36
CA GLU A 381 37.07 -4.82 -7.47
C GLU A 381 35.71 -5.07 -8.14
N ALA A 382 35.60 -4.79 -9.44
CA ALA A 382 34.38 -5.04 -10.20
C ALA A 382 33.96 -6.51 -10.13
N LYS A 383 34.92 -7.44 -10.34
CA LYS A 383 34.66 -8.89 -10.32
C LYS A 383 34.05 -9.36 -9.00
N THR A 384 34.64 -8.96 -7.87
CA THR A 384 34.14 -9.35 -6.54
C THR A 384 32.70 -8.87 -6.31
N ILE A 385 32.38 -7.64 -6.73
CA ILE A 385 31.02 -7.10 -6.60
C ILE A 385 30.07 -7.83 -7.55
N MET A 386 30.49 -8.06 -8.79
CA MET A 386 29.69 -8.76 -9.81
C MET A 386 29.29 -10.17 -9.39
N GLU A 387 30.20 -10.93 -8.80
CA GLU A 387 29.92 -12.28 -8.27
C GLU A 387 28.83 -12.22 -7.20
N LYS A 388 28.95 -11.28 -6.25
CA LYS A 388 27.91 -11.04 -5.23
C LYS A 388 26.57 -10.61 -5.83
N CYS A 389 26.58 -9.76 -6.87
CA CYS A 389 25.34 -9.38 -7.57
C CYS A 389 24.65 -10.58 -8.20
N LEU A 390 25.42 -11.47 -8.83
CA LEU A 390 24.90 -12.65 -9.50
C LEU A 390 24.32 -13.66 -8.49
N GLU A 391 24.89 -13.76 -7.29
CA GLU A 391 24.31 -14.57 -6.20
C GLU A 391 22.96 -14.01 -5.72
N LEU A 392 22.83 -12.68 -5.60
CA LEU A 392 21.62 -12.03 -5.11
C LEU A 392 20.51 -11.98 -6.15
N GLU A 393 20.86 -11.72 -7.42
CA GLU A 393 19.92 -11.54 -8.53
C GLU A 393 20.39 -12.36 -9.76
N PRO A 394 20.39 -13.71 -9.69
CA PRO A 394 20.95 -14.58 -10.73
C PRO A 394 20.25 -14.49 -12.09
N ASP A 395 19.01 -14.02 -12.08
CA ASP A 395 18.16 -13.86 -13.26
C ASP A 395 17.99 -12.42 -13.71
N ASP A 396 18.65 -11.42 -13.12
CA ASP A 396 18.55 -10.04 -13.62
C ASP A 396 19.41 -9.87 -14.90
N ILE A 397 18.75 -9.42 -15.97
CA ILE A 397 19.40 -9.18 -17.26
C ILE A 397 20.37 -7.98 -17.21
N ASP A 398 20.10 -6.97 -16.38
CA ASP A 398 21.02 -5.84 -16.15
C ASP A 398 22.33 -6.35 -15.52
N VAL A 399 22.26 -7.37 -14.65
CA VAL A 399 23.44 -8.01 -14.03
C VAL A 399 24.27 -8.76 -15.08
N TRP A 400 23.59 -9.49 -15.97
CA TRP A 400 24.25 -10.18 -17.07
C TRP A 400 24.89 -9.19 -18.05
N GLY A 401 24.23 -8.07 -18.32
CA GLY A 401 24.78 -7.00 -19.16
C GLY A 401 26.07 -6.40 -18.59
N THR A 402 26.19 -6.27 -17.27
CA THR A 402 27.47 -5.85 -16.64
C THR A 402 28.57 -6.89 -16.85
N HIS A 403 28.25 -8.19 -16.73
CA HIS A 403 29.21 -9.27 -17.02
C HIS A 403 29.65 -9.26 -18.48
N LEU A 404 28.71 -9.09 -19.41
CA LEU A 404 29.02 -8.95 -20.83
C LEU A 404 30.04 -7.82 -21.08
N ASN A 405 29.78 -6.63 -20.53
CA ASN A 405 30.68 -5.48 -20.68
C ASN A 405 32.04 -5.69 -20.01
N TYR A 406 32.07 -6.36 -18.86
CA TYR A 406 33.31 -6.72 -18.18
C TYR A 406 34.20 -7.63 -19.04
N TYR A 407 33.65 -8.72 -19.57
CA TYR A 407 34.41 -9.64 -20.40
C TYR A 407 34.76 -9.06 -21.77
N ALA A 408 33.92 -8.18 -22.32
CA ALA A 408 34.27 -7.36 -23.48
C ALA A 408 35.54 -6.52 -23.21
N SER A 409 35.60 -5.87 -22.04
CA SER A 409 36.72 -5.01 -21.65
C SER A 409 38.03 -5.79 -21.40
N LEU A 410 37.93 -7.08 -21.07
CA LEU A 410 39.09 -7.96 -20.86
C LEU A 410 39.56 -8.70 -22.12
N GLY A 411 38.80 -8.65 -23.22
CA GLY A 411 39.11 -9.47 -24.41
C GLY A 411 38.78 -10.95 -24.25
N ASP A 412 38.03 -11.36 -23.23
CA ASP A 412 37.67 -12.78 -23.00
C ASP A 412 36.49 -13.19 -23.90
N LYS A 413 36.80 -13.66 -25.11
CA LYS A 413 35.81 -14.09 -26.11
C LYS A 413 34.91 -15.21 -25.62
N LEU A 414 35.43 -16.13 -24.80
CA LEU A 414 34.69 -17.31 -24.34
C LEU A 414 33.56 -16.88 -23.39
N GLN A 415 33.92 -16.11 -22.36
CA GLN A 415 32.96 -15.62 -21.38
C GLN A 415 32.01 -14.59 -21.99
N PHE A 416 32.52 -13.69 -22.84
CA PHE A 416 31.66 -12.75 -23.57
C PHE A 416 30.58 -13.47 -24.38
N THR A 417 30.95 -14.51 -25.15
CA THR A 417 30.00 -15.30 -25.94
C THR A 417 28.97 -16.02 -25.07
N PHE A 418 29.39 -16.54 -23.91
CA PHE A 418 28.48 -17.17 -22.95
C PHE A 418 27.39 -16.21 -22.48
N TRP A 419 27.78 -15.01 -22.01
CA TRP A 419 26.84 -14.01 -21.53
C TRP A 419 25.97 -13.45 -22.64
N ALA A 420 26.54 -13.20 -23.84
CA ALA A 420 25.81 -12.73 -25.01
C ALA A 420 24.67 -13.70 -25.38
N LYS A 421 24.96 -15.01 -25.44
CA LYS A 421 23.95 -16.05 -25.69
C LYS A 421 22.88 -16.10 -24.60
N LYS A 422 23.28 -15.98 -23.33
CA LYS A 422 22.35 -15.99 -22.19
C LYS A 422 21.37 -14.81 -22.26
N ILE A 423 21.88 -13.62 -22.56
CA ILE A 423 21.09 -12.39 -22.75
C ILE A 423 20.16 -12.52 -23.95
N GLN A 424 20.69 -12.88 -25.13
CA GLN A 424 19.92 -13.07 -26.37
C GLN A 424 18.77 -14.08 -26.22
N LYS A 425 18.97 -15.14 -25.43
CA LYS A 425 17.90 -16.11 -25.14
C LYS A 425 16.75 -15.49 -24.32
N LYS A 426 17.05 -14.55 -23.44
CA LYS A 426 16.07 -13.93 -22.52
C LYS A 426 15.39 -12.71 -23.15
N ASP A 427 16.17 -11.85 -23.77
CA ASP A 427 15.71 -10.62 -24.43
C ASP A 427 16.65 -10.29 -25.61
N PRO A 428 16.24 -10.62 -26.85
CA PRO A 428 17.01 -10.31 -28.04
C PRO A 428 17.24 -8.81 -28.29
N ASP A 429 16.36 -7.96 -27.75
CA ASP A 429 16.39 -6.50 -27.98
C ASP A 429 17.33 -5.77 -27.00
N TYR A 430 17.77 -6.45 -25.94
CA TYR A 430 18.69 -5.87 -24.93
C TYR A 430 20.04 -5.45 -25.53
N VAL A 431 20.60 -6.27 -26.44
CA VAL A 431 21.81 -5.95 -27.20
C VAL A 431 21.75 -6.62 -28.56
N SER A 432 21.84 -5.87 -29.65
CA SER A 432 21.66 -6.42 -30.99
C SER A 432 22.78 -7.39 -31.39
N LEU A 433 22.44 -8.38 -32.23
CA LEU A 433 23.41 -9.34 -32.77
C LEU A 433 24.56 -8.67 -33.53
N THR A 434 24.27 -7.57 -34.23
CA THR A 434 25.29 -6.78 -34.91
C THR A 434 26.31 -6.21 -33.93
N VAL A 435 25.86 -5.64 -32.80
CA VAL A 435 26.77 -5.11 -31.77
C VAL A 435 27.60 -6.22 -31.14
N ILE A 436 27.02 -7.40 -30.91
CA ILE A 436 27.76 -8.56 -30.39
C ILE A 436 28.87 -8.97 -31.37
N GLN A 437 28.55 -9.07 -32.67
CA GLN A 437 29.53 -9.47 -33.69
C GLN A 437 30.65 -8.44 -33.82
N ASP A 438 30.30 -7.15 -33.89
CA ASP A 438 31.28 -6.06 -33.98
C ASP A 438 32.25 -6.04 -32.81
N LEU A 439 31.81 -6.42 -31.61
CA LEU A 439 32.67 -6.53 -30.43
C LEU A 439 33.57 -7.77 -30.49
N LEU A 440 33.04 -8.93 -30.92
CA LEU A 440 33.83 -10.15 -31.09
C LEU A 440 34.95 -10.02 -32.12
N ASP A 441 34.73 -9.23 -33.16
CA ASP A 441 35.72 -8.97 -34.22
C ASP A 441 36.82 -8.01 -33.76
N LYS A 442 36.54 -7.15 -32.76
CA LYS A 442 37.50 -6.19 -32.18
C LYS A 442 38.32 -6.75 -31.02
N MET A 443 37.79 -7.75 -30.31
CA MET A 443 38.49 -8.53 -29.28
C MET A 443 39.47 -9.50 -29.93
#